data_AF-A0A0J9EDF0-F1
#
_entry.id   AF-A0A0J9EDF0-F1
#
_cell.length_a   1.000
_cell.length_b   1.000
_cell.length_c   1.000
_cell.angle_alpha   90.00
_cell.angle_beta   90.00
_cell.angle_gamma   90.00
#
_symmetry.space_group_name_H-M   'P 1'
#
loop_
_entity.id
_entity.type
_entity.pdbx_description
1 polymer ?
#
loop_
_entity_poly.entity_id
_entity_poly.type
_entity_poly.pdbx_seq_one_letter_code
_entity_poly.pdbx_strand_id
1 'polypeptide(L)' 'MGQVRRYTRDHLIYLRGQIRAHLDDGGTLEDAFYVDQSPYSHLDTFNELATRNAGYVYTEKEFE' A
#
# COMPACT_ATOMS: atom_id res chain seq x y z
N MET A 1 -2.43 -20.01 10.39
CA MET A 1 -1.60 -18.78 10.53
C MET A 1 -1.01 -18.26 9.22
N GLY A 2 -0.73 -19.09 8.20
CA GLY A 2 -0.15 -18.60 6.92
C GLY A 2 -1.04 -17.63 6.14
N GLN A 3 -2.35 -17.84 6.14
CA GLN A 3 -3.31 -16.99 5.43
C GLN A 3 -3.44 -15.58 6.06
N VAL A 4 -3.38 -15.49 7.39
CA VAL A 4 -3.37 -14.20 8.10
C VAL A 4 -2.11 -13.41 7.75
N ARG A 5 -0.93 -14.03 7.77
CA ARG A 5 0.33 -13.36 7.38
C ARG A 5 0.31 -12.88 5.93
N ARG A 6 -0.22 -13.69 5.01
CA ARG A 6 -0.35 -13.33 3.59
C ARG A 6 -1.23 -12.11 3.36
N TYR A 7 -2.34 -12.00 4.09
CA TYR A 7 -3.31 -10.94 3.86
C TYR A 7 -3.15 -9.71 4.75
N THR A 8 -2.28 -9.75 5.76
CA THR A 8 -1.95 -8.57 6.59
C THR A 8 -0.52 -8.09 6.37
N ARG A 9 0.48 -8.95 6.55
CA ARG A 9 1.90 -8.58 6.44
C ARG A 9 2.35 -8.45 4.99
N ASP A 10 2.04 -9.44 4.16
CA ASP A 10 2.55 -9.44 2.78
C ASP A 10 1.86 -8.34 1.95
N HIS A 11 0.61 -7.99 2.27
CA HIS A 11 -0.07 -6.80 1.75
C HIS A 11 0.70 -5.50 2.06
N LEU A 12 1.09 -5.28 3.32
CA LEU A 12 1.85 -4.10 3.72
C LEU A 12 3.25 -4.05 3.09
N ILE A 13 3.92 -5.19 2.93
CA ILE A 13 5.21 -5.28 2.23
C ILE A 13 5.05 -4.89 0.76
N TYR A 14 4.03 -5.44 0.10
CA TYR A 14 3.72 -5.11 -1.29
C TYR A 14 3.41 -3.63 -1.47
N LEU A 15 2.52 -3.07 -0.63
CA LEU A 15 2.15 -1.66 -0.66
C LEU A 15 3.37 -0.76 -0.45
N ARG A 16 4.26 -1.09 0.50
CA ARG A 16 5.50 -0.33 0.73
C ARG A 16 6.45 -0.36 -0.47
N GLY A 17 6.47 -1.46 -1.23
CA GLY A 17 7.21 -1.57 -2.48
C GLY A 17 6.64 -0.67 -3.59
N GLN A 18 5.31 -0.67 -3.75
CA GLN A 18 4.63 0.20 -4.72
C GLN A 18 4.83 1.69 -4.40
N ILE A 19 4.67 2.09 -3.13
CA ILE A 19 4.90 3.46 -2.68
C ILE A 19 6.37 3.87 -2.88
N ARG A 20 7.32 2.95 -2.68
CA ARG A 20 8.73 3.25 -2.92
C ARG A 20 9.01 3.57 -4.38
N ALA A 21 8.52 2.74 -5.30
CA ALA A 21 8.65 2.98 -6.74
C ALA A 21 7.99 4.31 -7.14
N HIS A 22 6.80 4.58 -6.60
CA HIS A 22 6.07 5.83 -6.82
C HIS A 22 6.85 7.08 -6.41
N LEU A 23 7.50 7.04 -5.23
CA LEU A 23 8.36 8.13 -4.75
C LEU A 23 9.63 8.27 -5.59
N ASP A 24 10.27 7.16 -5.98
CA ASP A 24 11.46 7.17 -6.82
C ASP A 24 11.15 7.76 -8.23
N ASP A 25 9.90 7.63 -8.70
CA ASP A 25 9.39 8.25 -9.94
C ASP A 25 8.94 9.72 -9.75
N GLY A 26 9.08 10.29 -8.55
CA GLY A 26 8.70 11.66 -8.23
C GLY A 26 7.19 11.90 -8.11
N GLY A 27 6.43 10.84 -7.85
CA GLY A 27 4.98 10.88 -7.76
C GLY A 27 4.46 11.60 -6.50
N THR A 28 3.23 12.10 -6.59
CA THR A 28 2.62 12.89 -5.51
C THR A 28 1.85 12.02 -4.50
N LEU A 29 1.49 12.61 -3.36
CA LEU A 29 0.60 11.97 -2.38
C LEU A 29 -0.77 11.60 -2.99
N GLU A 30 -1.32 12.43 -3.87
CA GLU A 30 -2.61 12.14 -4.53
C GLU A 30 -2.50 10.89 -5.41
N ASP A 31 -1.40 10.75 -6.14
CA ASP A 31 -1.15 9.60 -7.00
C ASP A 31 -0.88 8.32 -6.20
N ALA A 32 -0.36 8.45 -4.97
CA ALA A 32 -0.09 7.32 -4.09
C ALA A 32 -1.35 6.54 -3.71
N PHE A 33 -2.53 7.16 -3.74
CA PHE A 33 -3.81 6.47 -3.51
C PHE A 33 -4.21 5.54 -4.67
N TYR A 34 -3.59 5.71 -5.84
CA TYR A 34 -3.92 4.97 -7.06
C TYR A 34 -2.88 3.91 -7.44
N VAL A 35 -1.86 3.68 -6.62
CA VAL A 35 -0.89 2.60 -6.85
C VAL A 35 -1.58 1.24 -6.97
N ASP A 36 -1.08 0.38 -7.86
CA ASP A 36 -1.73 -0.89 -8.18
C ASP A 36 -1.73 -1.82 -6.96
N GLN A 37 -2.93 -2.03 -6.40
CA GLN A 37 -3.18 -2.95 -5.30
C GLN A 37 -4.04 -4.15 -5.74
N SER A 38 -4.28 -4.31 -7.05
CA SER A 38 -5.12 -5.37 -7.62
C SER A 38 -4.80 -6.80 -7.17
N PRO A 39 -3.55 -7.20 -6.80
CA PRO A 39 -3.28 -8.53 -6.26
C PRO A 39 -3.97 -8.85 -4.92
N TYR A 40 -4.53 -7.86 -4.24
CA TYR A 40 -5.25 -7.99 -2.97
C TYR A 40 -6.74 -7.62 -3.07
N SER A 41 -7.23 -7.36 -4.29
CA SER A 41 -8.62 -6.96 -4.58
C SER A 41 -9.69 -7.96 -4.11
N HIS A 42 -9.29 -9.22 -3.89
CA HIS A 42 -10.16 -10.29 -3.40
C HIS A 42 -10.36 -10.30 -1.87
N LEU A 43 -9.83 -9.33 -1.14
CA LEU A 43 -10.07 -9.19 0.30
C LEU A 43 -11.32 -8.33 0.57
N ASP A 44 -12.22 -8.80 1.42
CA ASP A 44 -13.49 -8.11 1.71
C ASP A 44 -13.31 -6.66 2.20
N THR A 45 -12.21 -6.38 2.91
CA THR A 45 -11.90 -5.04 3.43
C THR A 45 -10.93 -4.24 2.54
N PHE A 46 -10.64 -4.71 1.33
CA PHE A 46 -9.63 -4.14 0.43
C PHE A 46 -9.87 -2.65 0.17
N ASN A 47 -11.08 -2.28 -0.27
CA ASN A 47 -11.38 -0.90 -0.65
C ASN A 47 -11.29 0.09 0.53
N GLU A 48 -11.67 -0.32 1.74
CA GLU A 48 -11.62 0.56 2.92
C GLU A 48 -10.20 0.74 3.47
N LEU A 49 -9.38 -0.30 3.38
CA LEU A 49 -8.04 -0.31 3.96
C LEU A 49 -6.96 0.17 2.97
N ALA A 50 -7.12 -0.05 1.67
CA ALA A 50 -6.16 0.36 0.64
C ALA A 50 -5.85 1.86 0.72
N THR A 51 -6.89 2.70 0.70
CA THR A 51 -6.74 4.16 0.72
C THR A 51 -6.12 4.64 2.03
N ARG A 52 -6.56 4.11 3.18
CA ARG A 52 -6.01 4.48 4.50
C ARG A 52 -4.55 4.06 4.67
N ASN A 53 -4.21 2.85 4.24
CA ASN A 53 -2.85 2.33 4.38
C ASN A 53 -1.88 3.06 3.45
N ALA A 54 -2.31 3.42 2.23
CA ALA A 54 -1.48 4.19 1.30
C ALA A 54 -1.07 5.55 1.88
N GLY A 55 -2.03 6.29 2.48
CA GLY A 55 -1.74 7.57 3.12
C GLY A 55 -0.81 7.47 4.33
N TYR A 56 -0.96 6.43 5.16
CA TYR A 56 -0.07 6.18 6.29
C TYR A 56 1.36 5.86 5.85
N VAL A 57 1.52 4.95 4.87
CA VAL A 57 2.85 4.54 4.37
C VAL A 57 3.56 5.67 3.66
N TYR A 58 2.84 6.51 2.90
CA TYR A 58 3.43 7.70 2.26
C TYR A 58 3.98 8.68 3.32
N THR A 59 3.17 9.01 4.33
CA THR A 59 3.58 9.94 5.40
C THR A 59 4.80 9.43 6.14
N GLU A 60 4.83 8.15 6.52
CA GLU A 60 6.00 7.55 7.20
C GLU A 60 7.28 7.59 6.36
N LYS A 61 7.17 7.61 5.02
CA LYS A 61 8.33 7.67 4.10
C LYS A 61 8.90 9.07 3.92
N GLU A 62 8.10 10.12 4.12
CA GLU A 62 8.58 11.52 4.07
C GLU A 62 9.46 11.89 5.28
N PHE A 63 9.40 11.11 6.37
CA PHE A 63 10.14 11.34 7.61
C PHE A 63 11.28 10.31 7.88
N GLU A 64 11.60 9.44 6.92
CA GLU A 64 12.70 8.45 6.95
C GLU A 64 13.87 8.89 6.05
#